data_AF-A4A4R0-F1
#
_entry.id   AF-A4A4R0-F1
#
_cell.length_a   1.000
_cell.length_b   1.000
_cell.length_c   1.000
_cell.angle_alpha   90.00
_cell.angle_beta   90.00
_cell.angle_gamma   90.00
#
_symmetry.space_group_name_H-M   'P 1'
#
loop_
_entity.id
_entity.type
_entity.pdbx_description
1 polymer ?
#
loop_
_entity_poly.entity_id
_entity_poly.type
_entity_poly.pdbx_seq_one_letter_code
_entity_poly.pdbx_strand_id
1 'polypeptide(L)'
;MNGDDKKLIKHTDHLVAFMVSIIRKWRVTQALRLGQYPAIRENGLAATGFDVCTDTLFYSVIHDLDALMFDEGRRTPSLRTSLQILDRPGVEARFRARFLSSAACDGGSQTQDGSEFDNTMQRLRAEIPAVIDGGDATACRRARDRYTAHFWLQDDGCDYKRLDLQHFGLSLDTPNRLIKRLRPRIDDLCLVTQRDAHAWDTYAQQSEQISDELATELGGQAGFMPDIEEMKPQIEAIVRELANRGREPGVSQQGNKAGINIVRADD
;
A
#
# COMPACT_ATOMS: atom_id res chain seq x y z
N MET A 1 -20.22 -11.92 -26.36
CA MET A 1 -19.37 -11.07 -25.51
C MET A 1 -18.05 -10.81 -26.22
N ASN A 2 -17.74 -9.54 -26.51
CA ASN A 2 -16.55 -9.13 -27.26
C ASN A 2 -15.26 -9.48 -26.49
N GLY A 3 -14.11 -9.56 -27.18
CA GLY A 3 -12.81 -9.80 -26.56
C GLY A 3 -12.46 -8.77 -25.50
N ASP A 4 -12.78 -7.50 -25.74
CA ASP A 4 -12.53 -6.41 -24.79
C ASP A 4 -13.42 -6.52 -23.54
N ASP A 5 -14.70 -6.89 -23.70
CA ASP A 5 -15.61 -7.10 -22.57
C ASP A 5 -15.10 -8.24 -21.66
N LYS A 6 -14.69 -9.37 -22.28
CA LYS A 6 -14.09 -10.52 -21.57
C LYS A 6 -12.81 -10.11 -20.86
N LYS A 7 -11.98 -9.28 -21.50
CA LYS A 7 -10.72 -8.82 -20.95
C LYS A 7 -10.95 -7.92 -19.73
N LEU A 8 -11.86 -6.96 -19.82
CA LEU A 8 -12.16 -6.05 -18.72
C LEU A 8 -12.75 -6.78 -17.50
N ILE A 9 -13.63 -7.76 -17.71
CA ILE A 9 -14.15 -8.59 -16.62
C ILE A 9 -13.00 -9.30 -15.90
N LYS A 10 -12.12 -9.98 -16.64
CA LYS A 10 -10.95 -10.66 -16.05
C LYS A 10 -9.99 -9.69 -15.36
N HIS A 11 -9.81 -8.51 -15.93
CA HIS A 11 -9.01 -7.46 -15.31
C HIS A 11 -9.61 -7.05 -13.97
N THR A 12 -10.92 -6.86 -13.90
CA THR A 12 -11.62 -6.47 -12.67
C THR A 12 -11.46 -7.54 -11.59
N ASP A 13 -11.67 -8.82 -11.93
CA ASP A 13 -11.44 -9.93 -10.99
C ASP A 13 -10.00 -9.94 -10.45
N HIS A 14 -9.03 -9.72 -11.34
CA HIS A 14 -7.63 -9.67 -10.96
C HIS A 14 -7.31 -8.47 -10.07
N LEU A 15 -7.86 -7.28 -10.37
CA LEU A 15 -7.66 -6.08 -9.57
C LEU A 15 -8.20 -6.26 -8.15
N VAL A 16 -9.36 -6.91 -7.99
CA VAL A 16 -9.91 -7.26 -6.67
C VAL A 16 -8.94 -8.19 -5.93
N ALA A 17 -8.54 -9.30 -6.55
CA ALA A 17 -7.61 -10.24 -5.93
C ALA A 17 -6.24 -9.61 -5.58
N PHE A 18 -5.76 -8.71 -6.45
CA PHE A 18 -4.50 -8.03 -6.26
C PHE A 18 -4.58 -7.01 -5.12
N MET A 19 -5.65 -6.23 -5.06
CA MET A 19 -5.91 -5.30 -3.97
C MET A 19 -6.06 -6.01 -2.62
N VAL A 20 -6.76 -7.14 -2.60
CA VAL A 20 -6.81 -8.07 -1.46
C VAL A 20 -5.40 -8.44 -0.99
N SER A 21 -4.53 -8.85 -1.91
CA SER A 21 -3.13 -9.20 -1.57
C SER A 21 -2.37 -8.02 -0.96
N ILE A 22 -2.54 -6.82 -1.52
CA ILE A 22 -1.92 -5.58 -1.02
C ILE A 22 -2.37 -5.27 0.40
N ILE A 23 -3.68 -5.31 0.67
CA ILE A 23 -4.22 -5.00 2.01
C ILE A 23 -3.69 -6.02 3.04
N ARG A 24 -3.58 -7.31 2.67
CA ARG A 24 -2.96 -8.35 3.53
C ARG A 24 -1.52 -8.03 3.86
N LYS A 25 -0.69 -7.81 2.84
CA LYS A 25 0.73 -7.47 3.02
C LYS A 25 0.87 -6.21 3.88
N TRP A 26 0.00 -5.24 3.67
CA TRP A 26 0.00 -3.99 4.43
C TRP A 26 -0.35 -4.22 5.91
N ARG A 27 -1.36 -5.04 6.23
CA ARG A 27 -1.69 -5.39 7.62
C ARG A 27 -0.53 -6.09 8.33
N VAL A 28 0.11 -7.06 7.68
CA VAL A 28 1.31 -7.72 8.22
C VAL A 28 2.43 -6.71 8.45
N THR A 29 2.67 -5.80 7.49
CA THR A 29 3.67 -4.73 7.64
C THR A 29 3.38 -3.83 8.83
N GLN A 30 2.11 -3.44 9.02
CA GLN A 30 1.71 -2.63 10.16
C GLN A 30 1.94 -3.35 11.48
N ALA A 31 1.52 -4.61 11.59
CA ALA A 31 1.71 -5.41 12.80
C ALA A 31 3.19 -5.51 13.19
N LEU A 32 4.07 -5.73 12.21
CA LEU A 32 5.52 -5.76 12.44
C LEU A 32 6.09 -4.39 12.85
N ARG A 33 5.66 -3.30 12.20
CA ARG A 33 6.17 -1.94 12.49
C ARG A 33 5.70 -1.38 13.84
N LEU A 34 4.44 -1.60 14.20
CA LEU A 34 3.80 -1.04 15.40
C LEU A 34 4.26 -1.71 16.69
N GLY A 35 5.20 -2.65 16.64
CA GLY A 35 6.03 -2.97 17.79
C GLY A 35 5.29 -3.74 18.88
N GLN A 36 4.45 -4.70 18.52
CA GLN A 36 3.97 -5.70 19.48
C GLN A 36 5.04 -6.73 19.87
N TYR A 37 6.30 -6.54 19.44
CA TYR A 37 7.40 -7.50 19.64
C TYR A 37 8.64 -6.88 20.33
N PRO A 38 8.50 -6.32 21.54
CA PRO A 38 9.61 -5.71 22.27
C PRO A 38 10.76 -6.69 22.52
N ALA A 39 10.45 -7.97 22.78
CA ALA A 39 11.45 -9.02 23.02
C ALA A 39 12.41 -9.25 21.84
N ILE A 40 11.96 -9.05 20.60
CA ILE A 40 12.81 -9.20 19.40
C ILE A 40 13.77 -8.01 19.27
N ARG A 41 13.35 -6.83 19.74
CA ARG A 41 14.12 -5.59 19.63
C ARG A 41 15.24 -5.47 20.66
N GLU A 42 15.22 -6.27 21.73
CA GLU A 42 16.26 -6.29 22.77
C GLU A 42 17.54 -7.05 22.33
N ASN A 43 17.48 -7.83 21.25
CA ASN A 43 18.63 -8.51 20.67
C ASN A 43 19.11 -7.80 19.40
N GLY A 44 20.26 -7.12 19.44
CA GLY A 44 20.72 -6.21 18.38
C GLY A 44 20.80 -6.82 16.96
N LEU A 45 21.19 -8.10 16.83
CA LEU A 45 21.20 -8.77 15.52
C LEU A 45 19.79 -9.15 15.04
N ALA A 46 18.96 -9.66 15.95
CA ALA A 46 17.57 -10.01 15.64
C ALA A 46 16.74 -8.76 15.28
N ALA A 47 16.94 -7.66 16.00
CA ALA A 47 16.35 -6.35 15.71
C ALA A 47 16.71 -5.87 14.30
N THR A 48 18.01 -5.94 13.94
CA THR A 48 18.47 -5.53 12.61
C THR A 48 17.84 -6.35 11.49
N GLY A 49 17.77 -7.68 11.65
CA GLY A 49 17.12 -8.58 10.69
C GLY A 49 15.61 -8.32 10.57
N PHE A 50 14.95 -8.07 11.70
CA PHE A 50 13.54 -7.73 11.76
C PHE A 50 13.24 -6.41 11.02
N ASP A 51 14.08 -5.40 11.19
CA ASP A 51 13.95 -4.12 10.48
C ASP A 51 14.12 -4.30 8.97
N VAL A 52 15.08 -5.13 8.51
CA VAL A 52 15.23 -5.47 7.07
C VAL A 52 13.96 -6.10 6.52
N CYS A 53 13.40 -7.10 7.20
CA CYS A 53 12.19 -7.78 6.77
C CYS A 53 11.02 -6.80 6.68
N THR A 54 10.89 -5.92 7.67
CA THR A 54 9.82 -4.94 7.77
C THR A 54 9.93 -3.85 6.68
N ASP A 55 11.14 -3.40 6.37
CA ASP A 55 11.40 -2.50 5.25
C ASP A 55 11.13 -3.18 3.90
N THR A 56 11.60 -4.42 3.73
CA THR A 56 11.35 -5.21 2.52
C THR A 56 9.86 -5.35 2.24
N LEU A 57 9.08 -5.70 3.27
CA LEU A 57 7.64 -5.89 3.13
C LEU A 57 6.93 -4.58 2.81
N PHE A 58 7.34 -3.48 3.44
CA PHE A 58 6.84 -2.15 3.12
C PHE A 58 7.08 -1.79 1.66
N TYR A 59 8.32 -1.97 1.16
CA TYR A 59 8.64 -1.70 -0.24
C TYR A 59 7.88 -2.64 -1.20
N SER A 60 7.65 -3.89 -0.82
CA SER A 60 6.81 -4.81 -1.60
C SER A 60 5.37 -4.28 -1.73
N VAL A 61 4.78 -3.74 -0.65
CA VAL A 61 3.46 -3.10 -0.71
C VAL A 61 3.46 -1.88 -1.64
N ILE A 62 4.50 -1.04 -1.56
CA ILE A 62 4.64 0.14 -2.44
C ILE A 62 4.73 -0.28 -3.91
N HIS A 63 5.51 -1.32 -4.22
CA HIS A 63 5.66 -1.84 -5.56
C HIS A 63 4.35 -2.40 -6.11
N ASP A 64 3.60 -3.14 -5.29
CA ASP A 64 2.31 -3.68 -5.68
C ASP A 64 1.25 -2.58 -5.89
N LEU A 65 1.25 -1.55 -5.04
CA LEU A 65 0.37 -0.38 -5.21
C LEU A 65 0.67 0.36 -6.51
N ASP A 66 1.94 0.57 -6.83
CA ASP A 66 2.33 1.16 -8.12
C ASP A 66 1.86 0.30 -9.30
N ALA A 67 2.08 -1.03 -9.24
CA ALA A 67 1.62 -1.94 -10.30
C ALA A 67 0.08 -1.91 -10.45
N LEU A 68 -0.67 -1.95 -9.35
CA LEU A 68 -2.13 -1.86 -9.34
C LEU A 68 -2.64 -0.59 -10.05
N MET A 69 -1.92 0.53 -9.89
CA MET A 69 -2.29 1.81 -10.49
C MET A 69 -1.83 1.96 -11.94
N PHE A 70 -0.63 1.47 -12.26
CA PHE A 70 0.11 1.93 -13.43
C PHE A 70 0.66 0.84 -14.35
N ASP A 71 0.59 -0.45 -13.99
CA ASP A 71 1.16 -1.50 -14.83
C ASP A 71 0.56 -1.45 -16.25
N GLU A 72 1.44 -1.48 -17.25
CA GLU A 72 1.10 -1.49 -18.67
C GLU A 72 1.35 -2.88 -19.29
N GLY A 73 1.78 -3.84 -18.46
CA GLY A 73 2.07 -5.20 -18.82
C GLY A 73 0.85 -5.91 -19.41
N ARG A 74 1.09 -6.77 -20.42
CA ARG A 74 0.02 -7.58 -21.04
C ARG A 74 -0.59 -8.61 -20.08
N ARG A 75 0.12 -8.95 -19.00
CA ARG A 75 -0.22 -10.05 -18.08
C ARG A 75 -0.84 -9.58 -16.77
N THR A 76 -0.54 -8.36 -16.34
CA THR A 76 -0.99 -7.81 -15.06
C THR A 76 -1.80 -6.55 -15.35
N PRO A 77 -3.11 -6.55 -15.07
CA PRO A 77 -3.94 -5.39 -15.27
C PRO A 77 -3.72 -4.35 -14.17
N SER A 78 -3.87 -3.09 -14.56
CA SER A 78 -3.90 -1.93 -13.66
C SER A 78 -5.19 -1.14 -13.82
N LEU A 79 -5.52 -0.28 -12.85
CA LEU A 79 -6.65 0.65 -12.94
C LEU A 79 -6.57 1.52 -14.20
N ARG A 80 -5.37 2.00 -14.55
CA ARG A 80 -5.13 2.76 -15.78
C ARG A 80 -5.54 1.96 -17.01
N THR A 81 -5.06 0.72 -17.14
CA THR A 81 -5.38 -0.11 -18.31
C THR A 81 -6.86 -0.51 -18.37
N SER A 82 -7.50 -0.72 -17.23
CA SER A 82 -8.94 -1.00 -17.17
C SER A 82 -9.77 0.19 -17.64
N LEU A 83 -9.42 1.41 -17.20
CA LEU A 83 -10.08 2.64 -17.66
C LEU A 83 -9.87 2.86 -19.16
N GLN A 84 -8.64 2.64 -19.67
CA GLN A 84 -8.35 2.72 -21.10
C GLN A 84 -9.16 1.72 -21.94
N ILE A 85 -9.48 0.53 -21.40
CA ILE A 85 -10.33 -0.45 -22.08
C ILE A 85 -11.80 0.03 -22.07
N LEU A 86 -12.27 0.59 -20.95
CA LEU A 86 -13.62 1.15 -20.84
C LEU A 86 -13.88 2.28 -21.84
N ASP A 87 -12.88 3.13 -22.07
CA ASP A 87 -12.98 4.26 -23.00
C ASP A 87 -12.90 3.85 -24.48
N ARG A 88 -12.73 2.56 -24.78
CA ARG A 88 -12.75 2.08 -26.18
C ARG A 88 -14.17 2.17 -26.76
N PRO A 89 -14.30 2.49 -28.06
CA PRO A 89 -15.59 2.66 -28.72
C PRO A 89 -16.56 1.49 -28.47
N GLY A 90 -17.71 1.82 -27.89
CA GLY A 90 -18.82 0.89 -27.66
C GLY A 90 -18.64 -0.08 -26.50
N VAL A 91 -17.51 -0.11 -25.78
CA VAL A 91 -17.35 -0.96 -24.58
C VAL A 91 -18.35 -0.53 -23.50
N GLU A 92 -18.33 0.75 -23.13
CA GLU A 92 -19.26 1.34 -22.15
C GLU A 92 -20.72 1.09 -22.52
N ALA A 93 -21.13 1.37 -23.77
CA ALA A 93 -22.51 1.16 -24.22
C ALA A 93 -22.98 -0.29 -24.05
N ARG A 94 -22.09 -1.27 -24.27
CA ARG A 94 -22.39 -2.70 -24.04
C ARG A 94 -22.51 -3.04 -22.57
N PHE A 95 -21.65 -2.50 -21.71
CA PHE A 95 -21.76 -2.70 -20.26
C PHE A 95 -23.02 -2.01 -19.70
N ARG A 96 -23.36 -0.82 -20.18
CA ARG A 96 -24.60 -0.12 -19.85
C ARG A 96 -25.84 -0.94 -20.25
N ALA A 97 -25.85 -1.49 -21.46
CA ALA A 97 -26.94 -2.35 -21.92
C ALA A 97 -27.08 -3.60 -21.03
N ARG A 98 -25.95 -4.20 -20.63
CA ARG A 98 -25.94 -5.33 -19.70
C ARG A 98 -26.44 -4.95 -18.30
N PHE A 99 -26.01 -3.80 -17.79
CA PHE A 99 -26.48 -3.21 -16.53
C PHE A 99 -28.01 -3.14 -16.49
N LEU A 100 -28.60 -2.49 -17.49
CA LEU A 100 -30.05 -2.35 -17.63
C LEU A 100 -30.77 -3.69 -17.82
N SER A 101 -30.15 -4.66 -18.50
CA SER A 101 -30.76 -5.98 -18.73
C SER A 101 -30.81 -6.85 -17.48
N SER A 102 -29.82 -6.75 -16.58
CA SER A 102 -29.78 -7.55 -15.35
C SER A 102 -30.89 -7.13 -14.39
N ALA A 103 -31.15 -5.82 -14.28
CA ALA A 103 -32.20 -5.26 -13.45
C ALA A 103 -33.60 -5.77 -13.83
N ALA A 104 -33.83 -6.07 -15.11
CA ALA A 104 -35.10 -6.56 -15.61
C ALA A 104 -35.40 -8.03 -15.22
N CYS A 105 -34.37 -8.83 -14.90
CA CYS A 105 -34.52 -10.25 -14.57
C CYS A 105 -34.82 -10.51 -13.09
N ASP A 106 -34.44 -9.61 -12.19
CA ASP A 106 -34.56 -9.82 -10.73
C ASP A 106 -35.97 -9.54 -10.16
N GLY A 107 -36.99 -9.38 -11.00
CA GLY A 107 -38.41 -9.38 -10.60
C GLY A 107 -38.87 -8.19 -9.74
N GLY A 108 -37.95 -7.31 -9.32
CA GLY A 108 -38.27 -6.05 -8.63
C GLY A 108 -38.76 -5.01 -9.62
N SER A 109 -39.95 -4.44 -9.41
CA SER A 109 -40.54 -3.37 -10.24
C SER A 109 -39.78 -2.02 -10.19
N GLN A 110 -38.53 -2.00 -9.74
CA GLN A 110 -37.66 -0.84 -9.85
C GLN A 110 -36.89 -0.96 -11.16
N THR A 111 -37.34 -0.22 -12.16
CA THR A 111 -36.53 0.10 -13.33
C THR A 111 -35.29 0.80 -12.78
N GLN A 112 -34.15 0.10 -12.66
CA GLN A 112 -32.88 0.76 -12.40
C GLN A 112 -32.65 1.70 -13.58
N ASP A 113 -32.82 3.00 -13.33
CA ASP A 113 -32.50 4.03 -14.27
C ASP A 113 -31.00 3.96 -14.58
N GLY A 114 -30.62 4.14 -15.84
CA GLY A 114 -29.22 4.08 -16.28
C GLY A 114 -28.33 5.12 -15.61
N SER A 115 -28.92 6.05 -14.85
CA SER A 115 -28.25 7.05 -14.04
C SER A 115 -27.27 6.47 -13.02
N GLU A 116 -27.51 5.29 -12.42
CA GLU A 116 -26.53 4.68 -11.50
C GLU A 116 -25.24 4.27 -12.23
N PHE A 117 -25.39 3.63 -13.40
CA PHE A 117 -24.27 3.28 -14.26
C PHE A 117 -23.53 4.53 -14.74
N ASP A 118 -24.28 5.53 -15.23
CA ASP A 118 -23.72 6.75 -15.78
C ASP A 118 -22.95 7.55 -14.70
N ASN A 119 -23.51 7.65 -13.48
CA ASN A 119 -22.85 8.28 -12.33
C ASN A 119 -21.57 7.53 -11.93
N THR A 120 -21.61 6.19 -11.93
CA THR A 120 -20.45 5.35 -11.59
C THR A 120 -19.34 5.50 -12.63
N MET A 121 -19.68 5.51 -13.93
CA MET A 121 -18.74 5.78 -15.01
C MET A 121 -18.12 7.18 -14.90
N GLN A 122 -18.93 8.19 -14.55
CA GLN A 122 -18.42 9.56 -14.33
C GLN A 122 -17.44 9.60 -13.16
N ARG A 123 -17.75 8.94 -12.02
CA ARG A 123 -16.83 8.83 -10.88
C ARG A 123 -15.53 8.14 -11.28
N LEU A 124 -15.58 7.00 -11.97
CA LEU A 124 -14.39 6.28 -12.41
C LEU A 124 -13.46 7.17 -13.24
N ARG A 125 -14.01 7.90 -14.22
CA ARG A 125 -13.26 8.79 -15.10
C ARG A 125 -12.66 10.00 -14.39
N ALA A 126 -13.33 10.52 -13.37
CA ALA A 126 -12.82 11.65 -12.61
C ALA A 126 -11.77 11.21 -11.56
N GLU A 127 -12.08 10.15 -10.82
CA GLU A 127 -11.36 9.82 -9.60
C GLU A 127 -10.15 8.91 -9.85
N ILE A 128 -10.20 7.97 -10.81
CA ILE A 128 -9.03 7.12 -11.11
C ILE A 128 -7.83 8.00 -11.52
N PRO A 129 -7.94 8.92 -12.49
CA PRO A 129 -6.85 9.84 -12.81
C PRO A 129 -6.42 10.69 -11.62
N ALA A 130 -7.37 11.23 -10.83
CA ALA A 130 -7.04 12.05 -9.67
C ALA A 130 -6.28 11.30 -8.55
N VAL A 131 -6.48 9.98 -8.43
CA VAL A 131 -5.69 9.14 -7.51
C VAL A 131 -4.31 8.85 -8.10
N ILE A 132 -4.28 8.41 -9.36
CA ILE A 132 -3.09 8.02 -10.11
C ILE A 132 -2.10 9.19 -10.28
N ASP A 133 -2.59 10.39 -10.55
CA ASP A 133 -1.77 11.59 -10.72
C ASP A 133 -1.49 12.31 -9.38
N GLY A 134 -1.97 11.74 -8.27
CA GLY A 134 -1.76 12.27 -6.93
C GLY A 134 -0.30 12.13 -6.44
N GLY A 135 0.03 12.92 -5.43
CA GLY A 135 1.36 12.93 -4.82
C GLY A 135 1.78 11.57 -4.26
N ASP A 136 0.89 10.89 -3.53
CA ASP A 136 1.15 9.56 -2.96
C ASP A 136 1.46 8.51 -4.05
N ALA A 137 0.68 8.49 -5.14
CA ALA A 137 0.89 7.55 -6.25
C ALA A 137 2.21 7.84 -7.00
N THR A 138 2.51 9.12 -7.22
CA THR A 138 3.78 9.55 -7.81
C THR A 138 4.97 9.19 -6.92
N ALA A 139 4.84 9.29 -5.60
CA ALA A 139 5.86 8.90 -4.64
C ALA A 139 6.12 7.38 -4.68
N CYS A 140 5.06 6.56 -4.73
CA CYS A 140 5.19 5.11 -4.91
C CYS A 140 5.96 4.75 -6.18
N ARG A 141 5.62 5.41 -7.30
CA ARG A 141 6.29 5.20 -8.58
C ARG A 141 7.78 5.56 -8.53
N ARG A 142 8.12 6.73 -7.97
CA ARG A 142 9.52 7.15 -7.82
C ARG A 142 10.30 6.20 -6.93
N ALA A 143 9.69 5.75 -5.83
CA ALA A 143 10.30 4.79 -4.92
C ALA A 143 10.56 3.47 -5.62
N ARG A 144 9.59 2.94 -6.39
CA ARG A 144 9.77 1.75 -7.22
C ARG A 144 10.95 1.93 -8.18
N ASP A 145 10.92 2.98 -9.01
CA ASP A 145 11.94 3.19 -10.05
C ASP A 145 13.35 3.27 -9.47
N ARG A 146 13.51 3.99 -8.36
CA ARG A 146 14.80 4.13 -7.68
C ARG A 146 15.23 2.86 -6.97
N TYR A 147 14.30 2.16 -6.31
CA TYR A 147 14.61 0.92 -5.59
C TYR A 147 14.96 -0.22 -6.56
N THR A 148 14.28 -0.31 -7.71
CA THR A 148 14.63 -1.27 -8.77
C THR A 148 15.96 -0.91 -9.44
N ALA A 149 16.27 0.37 -9.62
CA ALA A 149 17.50 0.82 -10.27
C ALA A 149 18.74 0.81 -9.34
N HIS A 150 18.54 1.05 -8.04
CA HIS A 150 19.61 1.18 -7.05
C HIS A 150 19.32 0.23 -5.90
N PHE A 151 20.06 -0.87 -5.86
CA PHE A 151 19.94 -1.88 -4.80
C PHE A 151 20.30 -1.25 -3.44
N TRP A 152 19.30 -1.06 -2.58
CA TRP A 152 19.30 -0.90 -1.11
C TRP A 152 20.23 0.11 -0.41
N LEU A 153 21.28 0.61 -1.03
CA LEU A 153 22.37 1.34 -0.38
C LEU A 153 22.65 2.65 -1.11
N GLN A 154 22.53 3.74 -0.37
CA GLN A 154 22.95 5.08 -0.77
C GLN A 154 24.30 5.37 -0.14
N ASP A 155 25.28 5.71 -0.98
CA ASP A 155 26.57 6.23 -0.53
C ASP A 155 26.40 7.70 -0.09
N ASP A 156 26.73 8.02 1.17
CA ASP A 156 26.72 9.38 1.69
C ASP A 156 28.11 10.04 1.73
N GLY A 157 29.11 9.38 1.12
CA GLY A 157 30.51 9.79 1.10
C GLY A 157 31.33 9.30 2.28
N CYS A 158 30.70 8.71 3.31
CA CYS A 158 31.37 8.13 4.47
C CYS A 158 30.95 6.68 4.71
N ASP A 159 29.70 6.31 4.39
CA ASP A 159 29.14 4.98 4.57
C ASP A 159 28.00 4.68 3.57
N TYR A 160 27.65 3.40 3.43
CA TYR A 160 26.47 2.96 2.70
C TYR A 160 25.28 2.87 3.63
N LYS A 161 24.31 3.80 3.45
CA LYS A 161 23.09 3.85 4.26
C LYS A 161 21.91 3.24 3.54
N ARG A 162 20.98 2.67 4.31
CA ARG A 162 19.68 2.26 3.78
C ARG A 162 18.93 3.48 3.26
N LEU A 163 18.21 3.27 2.16
CA LEU A 163 17.37 4.27 1.52
C LEU A 163 16.27 4.76 2.48
N ASP A 164 16.28 6.05 2.83
CA ASP A 164 15.24 6.65 3.69
C ASP A 164 13.93 6.84 2.91
N LEU A 165 12.83 6.30 3.45
CA LEU A 165 11.48 6.41 2.90
C LEU A 165 11.04 7.87 2.74
N GLN A 166 11.44 8.75 3.65
CA GLN A 166 11.09 10.17 3.60
C GLN A 166 11.68 10.87 2.36
N HIS A 167 12.81 10.38 1.85
CA HIS A 167 13.45 10.91 0.66
C HIS A 167 12.57 10.77 -0.60
N PHE A 168 11.64 9.81 -0.61
CA PHE A 168 10.69 9.61 -1.71
C PHE A 168 9.38 10.36 -1.51
N GLY A 169 9.22 11.09 -0.41
CA GLY A 169 7.93 11.64 0.01
C GLY A 169 6.95 10.56 0.47
N LEU A 170 7.44 9.36 0.79
CA LEU A 170 6.61 8.29 1.34
C LEU A 170 6.56 8.42 2.86
N SER A 171 5.33 8.48 3.37
CA SER A 171 5.05 8.33 4.80
C SER A 171 4.66 6.88 5.09
N LEU A 172 4.78 6.46 6.35
CA LEU A 172 4.27 5.14 6.77
C LEU A 172 2.77 4.97 6.50
N ASP A 173 1.99 6.04 6.53
CA ASP A 173 0.55 6.00 6.26
C ASP A 173 0.21 6.08 4.75
N THR A 174 1.19 6.30 3.87
CA THR A 174 0.95 6.40 2.42
C THR A 174 0.22 5.17 1.85
N PRO A 175 0.62 3.92 2.16
CA PRO A 175 -0.12 2.74 1.69
C PRO A 175 -1.59 2.73 2.15
N ASN A 176 -1.86 3.10 3.41
CA ASN A 176 -3.21 3.14 3.95
C ASN A 176 -4.10 4.16 3.22
N ARG A 177 -3.59 5.37 2.98
CA ARG A 177 -4.33 6.39 2.21
C ARG A 177 -4.62 5.95 0.79
N LEU A 178 -3.64 5.37 0.10
CA LEU A 178 -3.84 4.83 -1.25
C LEU A 178 -4.86 3.70 -1.23
N ILE A 179 -4.75 2.75 -0.31
CA ILE A 179 -5.72 1.65 -0.15
C ILE A 179 -7.15 2.19 0.01
N LYS A 180 -7.35 3.16 0.91
CA LYS A 180 -8.66 3.79 1.16
C LYS A 180 -9.22 4.49 -0.08
N ARG A 181 -8.35 5.10 -0.91
CA ARG A 181 -8.75 5.79 -2.14
C ARG A 181 -8.99 4.85 -3.33
N LEU A 182 -8.21 3.78 -3.44
CA LEU A 182 -8.24 2.85 -4.57
C LEU A 182 -9.37 1.82 -4.45
N ARG A 183 -9.66 1.32 -3.25
CA ARG A 183 -10.70 0.29 -3.03
C ARG A 183 -12.06 0.69 -3.63
N PRO A 184 -12.63 1.88 -3.35
CA PRO A 184 -13.93 2.25 -3.91
C PRO A 184 -13.92 2.32 -5.45
N ARG A 185 -12.76 2.54 -6.08
CA ARG A 185 -12.65 2.56 -7.55
C ARG A 185 -12.68 1.17 -8.15
N ILE A 186 -12.14 0.20 -7.44
CA ILE A 186 -12.25 -1.21 -7.82
C ILE A 186 -13.69 -1.68 -7.63
N ASP A 187 -14.37 -1.23 -6.56
CA ASP A 187 -15.80 -1.50 -6.34
C ASP A 187 -16.66 -0.91 -7.47
N ASP A 188 -16.39 0.34 -7.87
CA ASP A 188 -17.04 0.98 -9.01
C ASP A 188 -16.82 0.18 -10.32
N LEU A 189 -15.62 -0.37 -10.53
CA LEU A 189 -15.34 -1.26 -11.68
C LEU A 189 -16.11 -2.58 -11.60
N CYS A 190 -16.23 -3.19 -10.41
CA CYS A 190 -17.04 -4.37 -10.18
C CYS A 190 -18.50 -4.11 -10.53
N LEU A 191 -19.05 -2.97 -10.11
CA LEU A 191 -20.42 -2.57 -10.42
C LEU A 191 -20.64 -2.42 -11.93
N VAL A 192 -19.78 -1.67 -12.62
CA VAL A 192 -19.85 -1.47 -14.08
C VAL A 192 -19.74 -2.78 -14.85
N THR A 193 -18.87 -3.69 -14.40
CA THR A 193 -18.66 -4.98 -15.06
C THR A 193 -19.64 -6.07 -14.62
N GLN A 194 -20.53 -5.76 -13.68
CA GLN A 194 -21.47 -6.67 -13.03
C GLN A 194 -20.77 -7.91 -12.46
N ARG A 195 -19.75 -7.67 -11.65
CA ARG A 195 -19.03 -8.71 -10.94
C ARG A 195 -19.35 -8.60 -9.45
N ASP A 196 -19.76 -9.73 -8.89
CA ASP A 196 -20.02 -9.81 -7.46
C ASP A 196 -18.73 -9.55 -6.70
N ALA A 197 -18.80 -8.60 -5.79
CA ALA A 197 -17.71 -8.21 -4.93
C ALA A 197 -17.46 -9.24 -3.79
N HIS A 198 -17.98 -10.48 -3.94
CA HIS A 198 -17.92 -11.57 -2.95
C HIS A 198 -16.49 -11.87 -2.49
N ALA A 199 -15.49 -11.53 -3.30
CA ALA A 199 -14.08 -11.62 -2.94
C ALA A 199 -13.70 -10.73 -1.74
N TRP A 200 -14.39 -9.61 -1.47
CA TRP A 200 -14.12 -8.76 -0.31
C TRP A 200 -14.56 -9.38 1.02
N ASP A 201 -15.70 -10.06 1.04
CA ASP A 201 -16.24 -10.66 2.27
C ASP A 201 -15.42 -11.88 2.68
N THR A 202 -15.12 -12.76 1.71
CA THR A 202 -14.19 -13.88 1.91
C THR A 202 -12.80 -13.39 2.32
N TYR A 203 -12.37 -12.24 1.81
CA TYR A 203 -11.11 -11.62 2.17
C TYR A 203 -11.09 -11.08 3.61
N ALA A 204 -12.14 -10.36 4.02
CA ALA A 204 -12.23 -9.77 5.34
C ALA A 204 -12.10 -10.85 6.41
N GLN A 205 -12.83 -11.96 6.22
CA GLN A 205 -12.79 -13.13 7.09
C GLN A 205 -11.39 -13.77 7.16
N GLN A 206 -10.73 -14.00 6.02
CA GLN A 206 -9.38 -14.59 6.00
C GLN A 206 -8.32 -13.66 6.61
N SER A 207 -8.50 -12.34 6.50
CA SER A 207 -7.51 -11.38 7.01
C SER A 207 -7.59 -11.18 8.51
N GLU A 208 -8.79 -11.32 9.09
CA GLU A 208 -8.99 -11.38 10.54
C GLU A 208 -8.26 -12.59 11.11
N GLN A 209 -8.50 -13.79 10.54
CA GLN A 209 -7.84 -15.03 10.93
C GLN A 209 -6.30 -14.94 10.88
N ILE A 210 -5.72 -14.47 9.76
CA ILE A 210 -4.26 -14.35 9.62
C ILE A 210 -3.67 -13.37 10.64
N SER A 211 -4.37 -12.27 10.92
CA SER A 211 -3.90 -11.28 11.89
C SER A 211 -3.94 -11.85 13.31
N ASP A 212 -4.99 -12.59 13.66
CA ASP A 212 -5.13 -13.26 14.95
C ASP A 212 -4.10 -14.36 15.16
N GLU A 213 -3.82 -15.15 14.12
CA GLU A 213 -2.78 -16.19 14.13
C GLU A 213 -1.38 -15.58 14.29
N LEU A 214 -1.05 -14.53 13.51
CA LEU A 214 0.24 -13.83 13.63
C LEU A 214 0.43 -13.18 15.00
N ALA A 215 -0.64 -12.58 15.55
CA ALA A 215 -0.61 -12.03 16.90
C ALA A 215 -0.31 -13.15 17.91
N THR A 216 -0.99 -14.29 17.80
CA THR A 216 -0.82 -15.43 18.70
C THR A 216 0.59 -16.04 18.63
N GLU A 217 1.09 -16.33 17.43
CA GLU A 217 2.38 -17.01 17.21
C GLU A 217 3.59 -16.14 17.60
N LEU A 218 3.47 -14.82 17.44
CA LEU A 218 4.54 -13.89 17.79
C LEU A 218 4.42 -13.37 19.23
N GLY A 219 3.52 -13.93 20.04
CA GLY A 219 3.36 -13.59 21.47
C GLY A 219 2.62 -12.28 21.75
N GLY A 220 1.92 -11.73 20.78
CA GLY A 220 1.00 -10.59 20.92
C GLY A 220 -0.40 -11.02 21.41
N GLN A 221 -1.23 -10.06 21.82
CA GLN A 221 -2.64 -10.33 22.16
C GLN A 221 -3.49 -10.42 20.88
N ALA A 222 -4.19 -11.55 20.71
CA ALA A 222 -5.17 -11.73 19.63
C ALA A 222 -6.29 -10.67 19.70
N GLY A 223 -6.79 -10.21 18.55
CA GLY A 223 -7.90 -9.24 18.48
C GLY A 223 -7.54 -7.77 18.68
N PHE A 224 -6.26 -7.39 18.67
CA PHE A 224 -5.83 -6.00 18.89
C PHE A 224 -5.05 -5.43 17.69
N MET A 225 -5.72 -5.25 16.55
CA MET A 225 -5.35 -4.16 15.63
C MET A 225 -6.39 -3.05 15.82
N PRO A 226 -6.14 -2.07 16.70
CA PRO A 226 -7.00 -0.91 16.79
C PRO A 226 -7.00 -0.19 15.44
N ASP A 227 -8.10 0.44 15.09
CA ASP A 227 -8.13 1.28 13.89
C ASP A 227 -6.99 2.33 14.00
N ILE A 228 -6.35 2.69 12.89
CA ILE A 228 -5.28 3.70 12.89
C ILE A 228 -5.76 5.00 13.56
N GLU A 229 -7.05 5.33 13.41
CA GLU A 229 -7.66 6.48 14.09
C GLU A 229 -7.74 6.31 15.62
N GLU A 230 -7.90 5.09 16.12
CA GLU A 230 -7.87 4.77 17.55
C GLU A 230 -6.44 4.75 18.10
N MET A 231 -5.45 4.42 17.26
CA MET A 231 -4.02 4.41 17.63
C MET A 231 -3.34 5.78 17.52
N LYS A 232 -3.95 6.73 16.80
CA LYS A 232 -3.41 8.07 16.55
C LYS A 232 -2.89 8.79 17.80
N PRO A 233 -3.58 8.77 18.96
CA PRO A 233 -3.08 9.41 20.18
C PRO A 233 -1.80 8.76 20.73
N GLN A 234 -1.68 7.44 20.60
CA GLN A 234 -0.50 6.68 21.05
C GLN A 234 0.69 6.92 20.13
N ILE A 235 0.46 6.98 18.82
CA ILE A 235 1.48 7.33 17.83
C ILE A 235 1.98 8.76 18.05
N GLU A 236 1.08 9.73 18.28
CA GLU A 236 1.46 11.11 18.59
C GLU A 236 2.26 11.23 19.90
N ALA A 237 1.93 10.43 20.92
CA ALA A 237 2.68 10.39 22.17
C ALA A 237 4.10 9.85 21.98
N ILE A 238 4.28 8.76 21.22
CA ILE A 238 5.59 8.17 20.91
C ILE A 238 6.43 9.14 20.08
N VAL A 239 5.85 9.78 19.05
CA VAL A 239 6.55 10.79 18.24
C VAL A 239 7.00 11.97 19.10
N ARG A 240 6.16 12.42 20.05
CA ARG A 240 6.49 13.50 20.98
C ARG A 240 7.59 13.10 21.96
N GLU A 241 7.59 11.86 22.45
CA GLU A 241 8.64 11.33 23.32
C GLU A 241 9.99 11.23 22.59
N LEU A 242 10.00 10.71 21.36
CA LEU A 242 11.21 10.65 20.52
C LEU A 242 11.75 12.04 20.17
N ALA A 243 10.87 13.01 19.90
CA ALA A 243 11.25 14.40 19.67
C ALA A 243 11.86 15.08 20.91
N ASN A 244 11.45 14.66 22.12
CA ASN A 244 11.98 15.16 23.38
C ASN A 244 13.31 14.50 23.77
N ARG A 245 13.49 13.21 23.45
CA ARG A 245 14.79 12.51 23.63
C ARG A 245 15.90 13.10 22.74
N GLY A 246 15.54 13.69 21.60
CA GLY A 246 16.49 14.47 20.77
C GLY A 246 16.84 15.86 21.31
N ARG A 247 16.28 16.28 22.45
CA ARG A 247 16.50 17.61 23.07
C ARG A 247 17.00 17.54 24.51
N GLU A 248 17.74 16.51 24.91
CA GLU A 248 18.43 16.56 26.20
C GLU A 248 19.65 17.50 26.12
N PRO A 249 19.70 18.59 26.92
CA PRO A 249 20.88 19.42 27.04
C PRO A 249 21.77 18.83 28.14
N GLY A 250 22.82 18.09 27.78
CA GLY A 250 23.85 17.75 28.76
C GLY A 250 24.64 16.48 28.51
N VAL A 251 25.59 16.53 27.57
CA VAL A 251 26.85 15.79 27.78
C VAL A 251 27.98 16.82 27.74
N SER A 252 28.42 17.16 28.94
CA SER A 252 29.59 17.98 29.26
C SER A 252 30.81 17.54 28.43
N GLN A 253 31.40 18.49 27.70
CA GLN A 253 32.78 18.42 27.26
C GLN A 253 33.69 18.35 28.50
N GLN A 254 34.02 17.14 28.96
CA GLN A 254 35.20 16.91 29.79
C GLN A 254 36.27 16.28 28.92
N GLY A 255 37.37 17.02 28.78
CA GLY A 255 38.44 16.75 27.84
C GLY A 255 39.20 15.46 28.12
N ASN A 256 39.74 14.89 27.05
CA ASN A 256 40.89 14.01 27.15
C ASN A 256 41.92 14.45 26.11
N LYS A 257 42.97 15.12 26.61
CA LYS A 257 44.26 15.20 25.93
C LYS A 257 44.91 13.82 26.03
N ALA A 258 44.86 13.05 24.95
CA ALA A 258 45.78 11.93 24.76
C ALA A 258 46.53 12.19 23.45
N GLY A 259 47.83 12.45 23.59
CA GLY A 259 48.74 12.70 22.48
C GLY A 259 48.92 11.46 21.62
N ILE A 260 48.88 11.65 20.30
CA ILE A 260 49.33 10.66 19.33
C ILE A 260 50.71 11.11 18.88
N ASN A 261 51.74 10.35 19.30
CA ASN A 261 53.08 10.43 18.75
C ASN A 261 53.07 9.82 17.34
N ILE A 262 53.34 10.63 16.33
CA ILE A 262 53.60 10.18 14.97
C ILE A 262 55.09 9.85 14.90
N VAL A 263 55.42 8.55 14.87
CA VAL A 263 56.75 8.09 14.43
C VAL A 263 56.69 7.97 12.91
N ARG A 264 57.46 8.82 12.22
CA ARG A 264 57.78 8.67 10.80
C ARG A 264 58.74 7.50 10.64
N ALA A 265 58.44 6.62 9.69
CA ALA A 265 59.40 5.67 9.14
C ALA A 265 59.62 6.05 7.68
N ASP A 266 60.73 6.72 7.41
CA ASP A 266 61.39 6.78 6.11
C ASP A 266 62.86 6.43 6.39
N ASP A 267 63.27 5.24 5.96
CA ASP A 267 64.60 4.85 5.43
C ASP A 267 64.48 3.43 4.84
#